data_AF-A0A5B0Q441-F1
#
_entry.id   AF-A0A5B0Q441-F1
#
_cell.length_a   1.000
_cell.length_b   1.000
_cell.length_c   1.000
_cell.angle_alpha   90.00
_cell.angle_beta   90.00
_cell.angle_gamma   90.00
#
_symmetry.space_group_name_H-M   'P 1'
#
loop_
_entity.id
_entity.type
_entity.pdbx_description
1 polymer ?
#
loop_
_entity_poly.entity_id
_entity_poly.type
_entity_poly.pdbx_seq_one_letter_code
_entity_poly.pdbx_strand_id
1 'polypeptide(L)' 'MELHRSKHHAVYVNRLNAMEVLIRNVLKAGNFKKQIELEAAIKFNAGGHLKHLLFWKNPQP' A
#
# COMPACT_ATOMS: atom_id res chain seq x y z
N MET A 1 -20.75 0.78 3.00
CA MET A 1 -19.66 1.47 2.28
C MET A 1 -18.77 2.34 3.17
N GLU A 2 -19.30 2.91 4.25
CA GLU A 2 -18.52 3.73 5.20
C GLU A 2 -17.35 2.96 5.85
N LEU A 3 -17.62 1.79 6.45
CA LEU A 3 -16.58 0.93 7.05
C LEU A 3 -15.50 0.53 6.03
N HIS A 4 -15.92 0.19 4.81
CA HIS A 4 -15.03 -0.22 3.73
C HIS A 4 -14.03 0.90 3.39
N ARG A 5 -14.50 2.14 3.31
CA ARG A 5 -13.65 3.30 3.03
C ARG A 5 -12.83 3.74 4.25
N SER A 6 -13.47 3.93 5.41
CA SER A 6 -12.84 4.52 6.59
C SER A 6 -11.92 3.56 7.36
N LYS A 7 -12.08 2.23 7.18
CA LYS A 7 -11.24 1.22 7.82
C LYS A 7 -10.41 0.45 6.81
N HIS A 8 -11.04 -0.31 5.91
CA HIS A 8 -10.30 -1.22 5.01
C HIS A 8 -9.38 -0.47 4.04
N HIS A 9 -9.90 0.53 3.31
CA HIS A 9 -9.09 1.32 2.39
C HIS A 9 -8.03 2.14 3.13
N ALA A 10 -8.39 2.74 4.27
CA ALA A 10 -7.46 3.51 5.10
C ALA A 10 -6.25 2.68 5.58
N VAL A 11 -6.44 1.40 5.91
CA VAL A 11 -5.33 0.51 6.30
C VAL A 11 -4.31 0.34 5.18
N TYR A 12 -4.76 0.11 3.94
CA TYR A 12 -3.86 -0.02 2.79
C TYR A 12 -3.07 1.27 2.54
N VAL A 13 -3.73 2.43 2.63
CA VAL A 13 -3.09 3.74 2.46
C VAL A 13 -2.02 3.96 3.52
N ASN A 14 -2.39 3.82 4.80
CA ASN A 14 -1.48 4.11 5.91
C ASN A 14 -0.26 3.19 5.90
N ARG A 15 -0.46 1.90 5.63
CA ARG A 15 0.64 0.92 5.55
C ARG A 15 1.53 1.16 4.34
N LEU A 16 0.96 1.50 3.19
CA LEU A 16 1.74 1.82 1.99
C LEU A 16 2.62 3.05 2.22
N ASN A 17 2.08 4.13 2.81
CA ASN A 17 2.84 5.33 3.14
C ASN A 17 4.02 5.04 4.09
N ALA A 18 3.79 4.22 5.12
CA ALA A 18 4.86 3.81 6.04
C ALA A 18 5.95 2.99 5.32
N MET A 19 5.55 2.08 4.43
CA MET A 19 6.49 1.27 3.65
C MET A 19 7.29 2.08 2.64
N GLU A 20 6.71 3.14 2.08
CA GLU A 20 7.41 4.05 1.18
C GLU A 20 8.60 4.72 1.88
N VAL A 21 8.42 5.20 3.12
CA VAL A 21 9.52 5.76 3.91
C VAL A 21 10.59 4.71 4.19
N LEU A 22 10.18 3.50 4.58
CA LEU A 22 11.11 2.41 4.87
C LEU A 22 11.93 1.99 3.65
N ILE A 23 11.28 1.76 2.50
CA ILE A 23 11.97 1.31 1.29
C ILE A 23 12.93 2.39 0.77
N ARG A 24 12.60 3.68 0.88
CA ARG A 24 13.53 4.79 0.52
C ARG A 24 14.82 4.73 1.35
N ASN A 25 14.72 4.47 2.65
CA ASN A 25 15.90 4.36 3.52
C ASN A 25 16.71 3.10 3.21
N VAL A 26 16.03 1.98 2.98
CA VAL A 26 16.66 0.70 2.65
C VAL A 26 17.36 0.73 1.29
N LEU A 27 16.79 1.42 0.31
CA LEU A 27 17.41 1.67 -1.00
C LEU A 27 18.69 2.50 -0.85
N LYS A 28 18.65 3.60 -0.10
CA LYS A 28 19.82 4.45 0.18
C LYS A 28 20.93 3.67 0.89
N ALA A 29 20.57 2.75 1.79
CA ALA A 29 21.52 1.92 2.52
C ALA A 29 22.09 0.74 1.70
N GLY A 30 21.60 0.50 0.48
CA GLY A 30 22.04 -0.64 -0.35
C GLY A 30 21.70 -2.02 0.25
N ASN A 31 20.76 -2.10 1.19
CA ASN A 31 20.45 -3.35 1.88
C ASN A 31 19.44 -4.20 1.08
N PHE A 32 19.94 -4.98 0.12
CA PHE A 32 19.13 -5.80 -0.78
C PHE A 32 18.26 -6.84 -0.06
N LYS A 33 18.76 -7.47 1.01
CA LYS A 33 17.97 -8.41 1.81
C LYS A 33 16.70 -7.75 2.33
N LYS A 34 16.83 -6.52 2.86
CA LYS A 34 15.69 -5.79 3.41
C LYS A 34 14.74 -5.28 2.31
N GLN A 35 15.24 -5.00 1.10
CA GLN A 35 14.39 -4.66 -0.05
C GLN A 35 13.45 -5.82 -0.40
N ILE A 36 14.00 -7.04 -0.47
CA ILE A 36 13.24 -8.26 -0.78
C ILE A 36 12.20 -8.54 0.32
N GLU A 37 12.57 -8.41 1.59
CA GLU A 37 11.64 -8.58 2.72
C GLU A 37 10.44 -7.60 2.65
N LEU A 38 10.65 -6.38 2.15
CA LEU A 38 9.59 -5.37 2.04
C LEU A 38 8.68 -5.58 0.83
N GLU A 39 9.13 -6.31 -0.19
CA GLU A 39 8.47 -6.40 -1.50
C GLU A 39 7.03 -6.92 -1.40
N ALA A 40 6.81 -8.04 -0.70
CA ALA A 40 5.49 -8.65 -0.58
C ALA A 40 4.49 -7.71 0.09
N ALA A 41 4.96 -6.98 1.10
CA ALA A 41 4.12 -6.08 1.87
C ALA A 41 3.79 -4.80 1.07
N ILE A 42 4.72 -4.27 0.29
CA ILE A 42 4.48 -3.16 -0.65
C ILE A 42 3.46 -3.60 -1.71
N LYS A 43 3.66 -4.75 -2.35
CA LYS A 43 2.74 -5.29 -3.37
C LYS A 43 1.32 -5.44 -2.84
N PHE A 44 1.18 -5.99 -1.63
CA PHE A 44 -0.12 -6.20 -1.01
C PHE A 44 -0.85 -4.88 -0.73
N ASN A 45 -0.18 -3.91 -0.10
CA ASN A 45 -0.82 -2.65 0.28
C ASN A 45 -1.06 -1.73 -0.93
N ALA A 46 -0.12 -1.68 -1.90
CA ALA A 46 -0.31 -0.95 -3.15
C ALA A 46 -1.44 -1.54 -3.99
N GLY A 47 -1.47 -2.87 -4.16
CA GLY A 47 -2.56 -3.56 -4.86
C GLY A 47 -3.91 -3.34 -4.18
N GLY A 48 -3.96 -3.42 -2.85
CA GLY A 48 -5.15 -3.09 -2.06
C GLY A 48 -5.63 -1.66 -2.31
N HIS A 49 -4.74 -0.67 -2.19
CA HIS A 49 -5.06 0.73 -2.44
C HIS A 49 -5.57 0.98 -3.86
N LEU A 50 -4.88 0.46 -4.88
CA LEU A 50 -5.24 0.64 -6.29
C LEU A 50 -6.60 0.01 -6.60
N LYS A 51 -6.84 -1.22 -6.16
CA LYS A 51 -8.13 -1.89 -6.37
C LYS A 51 -9.29 -1.10 -5.76
N HIS A 52 -9.11 -0.54 -4.56
CA HIS A 52 -10.13 0.30 -3.93
C HIS A 52 -10.33 1.61 -4.68
N LEU A 53 -9.25 2.27 -5.14
CA LEU A 53 -9.37 3.49 -5.94
C LEU A 53 -10.19 3.25 -7.21
N LEU A 54 -9.95 2.14 -7.91
CA LEU A 54 -10.72 1.73 -9.09
C LEU A 54 -12.18 1.44 -8.74
N PHE A 55 -12.41 0.70 -7.66
CA PHE A 55 -13.76 0.39 -7.18
C PHE A 55 -14.59 1.66 -6.88
N TRP A 56 -13.99 2.68 -6.26
CA TRP A 56 -14.68 3.95 -5.97
C TRP A 56 -14.83 4.87 -7.19
N LYS A 57 -13.90 4.81 -8.13
CA LYS A 57 -13.94 5.63 -9.35
C LYS A 57 -14.88 5.07 -10.40
N ASN A 58 -15.16 3.76 -10.38
CA ASN A 58 -16.07 3.15 -11.34
C ASN A 58 -17.51 3.42 -10.89
N PRO A 59 -18.31 4.23 -11.61
CA PRO A 59 -19.72 4.40 -11.29
C PRO A 59 -20.43 3.12 -11.72
N GLN A 60 -20.61 2.19 -10.79
CA GLN A 60 -21.60 1.13 -10.96
C GLN A 60 -22.90 1.64 -10.32
N PRO A 61 -24.05 1.61 -11.02
CA PRO A 61 -25.35 1.80 -10.41
C PRO A 61 -25.66 0.72 -9.37
#